data_AF-A0A552UUL9-F1
#
_entry.id   AF-A0A552UUL9-F1
#
_cell.length_a   1.000
_cell.length_b   1.000
_cell.length_c   1.000
_cell.angle_alpha   90.00
_cell.angle_beta   90.00
_cell.angle_gamma   90.00
#
_symmetry.space_group_name_H-M   'P 1'
#
loop_
_entity.id
_entity.type
_entity.pdbx_description
1 polymer ?
#
loop_
_entity_poly.entity_id
_entity_poly.type
_entity_poly.pdbx_seq_one_letter_code
_entity_poly.pdbx_strand_id
1 'polypeptide(L)'
;MREKYHLENDNILNIVNKMKGEGIPEEEIGRMAVDLRNQNRLNSYLNRGDITGYERVLKSNMDMYGNSLGITPEMALERYGTWETVIEKTTGANPGMDACCGLYDKYYDLYGN
;
A
#
# COMPACT_ATOMS: atom_id res chain seq x y z
N MET A 1 3.92 0.77 20.52
CA MET A 1 2.68 0.15 20.05
C MET A 1 2.82 -0.21 18.59
N ARG A 2 2.83 -1.51 18.33
CA ARG A 2 2.81 -2.18 17.03
C ARG A 2 1.37 -2.24 16.46
N GLU A 3 0.38 -1.83 17.25
CA GLU A 3 -1.00 -2.23 17.04
C GLU A 3 -1.70 -1.45 15.93
N LYS A 4 -1.46 -0.14 15.76
CA LYS A 4 -2.31 0.64 14.85
C LYS A 4 -1.96 0.48 13.36
N TYR A 5 -0.70 0.23 13.03
CA TYR A 5 -0.23 0.14 11.64
C TYR A 5 -0.39 -1.25 11.04
N HIS A 6 -0.21 -2.31 11.85
CA HIS A 6 -0.55 -3.66 11.41
C HIS A 6 -2.06 -3.79 11.16
N LEU A 7 -2.93 -3.10 11.92
CA LEU A 7 -4.38 -3.13 11.69
C LEU A 7 -4.83 -2.67 10.29
N GLU A 8 -4.15 -1.70 9.65
CA GLU A 8 -4.59 -1.15 8.34
C GLU A 8 -4.14 -2.02 7.15
N ASN A 9 -2.96 -2.62 7.20
CA ASN A 9 -2.51 -3.57 6.16
C ASN A 9 -3.08 -4.98 6.38
N ASP A 10 -3.27 -5.41 7.62
CA ASP A 10 -3.99 -6.64 7.95
C ASP A 10 -5.45 -6.54 7.44
N ASN A 11 -6.02 -5.34 7.33
CA ASN A 11 -7.33 -5.12 6.73
C ASN A 11 -7.38 -5.45 5.23
N ILE A 12 -6.37 -5.02 4.44
CA ILE A 12 -6.36 -5.31 2.99
C ILE A 12 -6.27 -6.83 2.76
N LEU A 13 -5.38 -7.52 3.48
CA LEU A 13 -5.25 -8.97 3.36
C LEU A 13 -6.52 -9.70 3.77
N ASN A 14 -7.19 -9.27 4.84
CA ASN A 14 -8.47 -9.85 5.27
C ASN A 14 -9.57 -9.64 4.22
N ILE A 15 -9.67 -8.45 3.62
CA ILE A 15 -10.63 -8.15 2.55
C ILE A 15 -10.33 -9.01 1.31
N VAL A 16 -9.06 -9.10 0.90
CA VAL A 16 -8.63 -9.95 -0.22
C VAL A 16 -9.03 -11.41 0.02
N ASN A 17 -8.74 -11.95 1.20
CA ASN A 17 -9.09 -13.34 1.54
C ASN A 17 -10.60 -13.57 1.53
N LYS A 18 -11.38 -12.61 2.04
CA LYS A 18 -12.85 -12.67 1.98
C LYS A 18 -13.35 -12.69 0.54
N MET A 19 -12.88 -11.76 -0.31
CA MET A 19 -13.28 -11.69 -1.71
C MET A 19 -12.90 -12.94 -2.50
N LYS A 20 -11.71 -13.52 -2.22
CA LYS A 20 -11.33 -14.83 -2.76
C LYS A 20 -12.30 -15.93 -2.34
N GLY A 21 -12.70 -15.95 -1.06
CA GLY A 21 -13.69 -16.90 -0.54
C GLY A 21 -15.09 -16.75 -1.14
N GLU A 22 -15.44 -15.53 -1.57
CA GLU A 22 -16.68 -15.21 -2.28
C GLU A 22 -16.62 -15.48 -3.79
N GLY A 23 -15.46 -15.92 -4.31
CA GLY A 23 -15.27 -16.23 -5.73
C GLY A 23 -15.17 -14.99 -6.63
N ILE A 24 -14.81 -13.84 -6.06
CA ILE A 24 -14.63 -12.60 -6.82
C ILE A 24 -13.41 -12.74 -7.76
N PRO A 25 -13.48 -12.23 -9.00
CA PRO A 25 -12.36 -12.31 -9.94
C PRO A 25 -11.10 -11.61 -9.43
N GLU A 26 -9.92 -12.17 -9.72
CA GLU A 26 -8.64 -11.62 -9.28
C GLU A 26 -8.38 -10.20 -9.78
N GLU A 27 -8.88 -9.85 -10.96
CA GLU A 27 -8.83 -8.48 -11.47
C GLU A 27 -9.49 -7.49 -10.51
N GLU A 28 -10.71 -7.80 -10.07
CA GLU A 28 -11.47 -6.92 -9.19
C GLU A 28 -10.82 -6.83 -7.80
N ILE A 29 -10.30 -7.96 -7.30
CA ILE A 29 -9.53 -8.00 -6.05
C ILE A 29 -8.24 -7.17 -6.16
N GLY A 30 -7.51 -7.29 -7.27
CA GLY A 30 -6.26 -6.58 -7.51
C GLY A 30 -6.45 -5.08 -7.62
N ARG A 31 -7.48 -4.64 -8.36
CA ARG A 31 -7.87 -3.22 -8.46
C ARG A 31 -8.19 -2.63 -7.08
N MET A 32 -9.07 -3.29 -6.33
CA MET A 32 -9.45 -2.87 -4.98
C MET A 32 -8.23 -2.77 -4.06
N ALA A 33 -7.37 -3.79 -4.08
CA ALA A 33 -6.21 -3.82 -3.20
C ALA A 33 -5.26 -2.65 -3.48
N VAL A 34 -4.98 -2.34 -4.76
CA VAL A 34 -4.09 -1.24 -5.18
C VAL A 34 -4.66 0.10 -4.69
N ASP A 35 -5.94 0.33 -4.93
CA ASP A 35 -6.61 1.57 -4.54
C ASP A 35 -6.62 1.75 -3.03
N LEU A 36 -6.98 0.69 -2.29
CA LEU A 36 -7.02 0.72 -0.83
C LEU A 36 -5.63 0.95 -0.22
N ARG A 37 -4.58 0.34 -0.80
CA ARG A 37 -3.20 0.57 -0.36
C ARG A 37 -2.76 2.03 -0.57
N ASN A 38 -3.08 2.60 -1.72
CA ASN A 38 -2.77 4.00 -2.03
C ASN A 38 -3.51 4.94 -1.06
N GLN A 39 -4.80 4.69 -0.83
CA GLN A 39 -5.61 5.45 0.11
C GLN A 39 -5.06 5.35 1.54
N ASN A 40 -4.75 4.15 2.02
CA ASN A 40 -4.17 3.95 3.36
C ASN A 40 -2.87 4.72 3.52
N ARG A 41 -1.98 4.68 2.52
CA ARG A 41 -0.73 5.45 2.54
C ARG A 41 -0.98 6.95 2.67
N LEU A 42 -1.88 7.51 1.86
CA LEU A 42 -2.20 8.94 1.88
C LEU A 42 -2.88 9.36 3.19
N ASN A 43 -3.89 8.60 3.62
CA ASN A 43 -4.63 8.83 4.86
C ASN A 43 -3.72 8.74 6.08
N SER A 44 -2.67 7.92 6.06
CA SER A 44 -1.72 7.85 7.16
C SER A 44 -1.08 9.20 7.47
N TYR A 45 -0.75 10.02 6.46
CA TYR A 45 -0.19 11.35 6.67
C TYR A 45 -1.22 12.29 7.27
N LEU A 46 -2.43 12.30 6.71
CA LEU A 46 -3.55 13.13 7.19
C LEU A 46 -3.94 12.79 8.63
N ASN A 47 -4.05 11.51 8.96
CA ASN A 47 -4.40 11.01 10.30
C ASN A 47 -3.35 11.37 11.36
N ARG A 48 -2.09 11.58 10.94
CA ARG A 48 -0.98 12.02 11.79
C ARG A 48 -0.86 13.55 11.86
N GLY A 49 -1.67 14.29 11.10
CA GLY A 49 -1.56 15.74 10.93
C GLY A 49 -0.33 16.18 10.14
N ASP A 50 0.35 15.27 9.44
CA ASP A 50 1.56 15.53 8.67
C ASP A 50 1.22 16.03 7.26
N ILE A 51 0.81 17.30 7.17
CA ILE A 51 0.45 17.94 5.91
C ILE A 51 1.65 18.05 4.96
N THR A 52 2.85 18.34 5.49
CA THR A 52 4.07 18.44 4.68
C THR A 52 4.46 17.08 4.07
N GLY A 53 4.34 16.00 4.83
CA GLY A 53 4.54 14.64 4.34
C GLY A 53 3.50 14.25 3.28
N TYR A 54 2.24 14.65 3.48
CA TYR A 54 1.17 14.46 2.51
C TYR A 54 1.46 15.14 1.16
N GLU A 55 1.81 16.43 1.17
CA GLU A 55 2.16 17.17 -0.05
C GLU A 55 3.38 16.57 -0.77
N ARG A 56 4.39 16.17 0.01
CA ARG A 56 5.60 15.52 -0.54
C ARG A 56 5.27 14.21 -1.24
N VAL A 57 4.41 13.37 -0.66
CA VAL A 57 4.04 12.10 -1.28
C VAL A 57 3.17 12.30 -2.53
N LEU A 58 2.26 13.28 -2.55
CA LEU A 58 1.49 13.62 -3.74
C LEU A 58 2.40 14.04 -4.90
N LYS A 59 3.37 14.91 -4.62
CA LYS A 59 4.35 15.34 -5.63
C LYS A 59 5.20 14.16 -6.11
N SER A 60 5.74 13.34 -5.19
CA SER A 60 6.53 12.16 -5.55
C SER A 60 5.73 11.15 -6.38
N ASN A 61 4.45 10.95 -6.07
CA ASN A 61 3.58 10.06 -6.83
C ASN A 61 3.32 10.63 -8.24
N MET A 62 3.08 11.94 -8.35
CA MET A 62 2.92 12.60 -9.65
C MET A 62 4.19 12.46 -10.50
N ASP A 63 5.36 12.70 -9.92
CA ASP A 63 6.65 12.62 -10.62
C ASP A 63 6.95 11.17 -11.08
N MET A 64 6.55 10.15 -10.30
CA MET A 64 6.85 8.74 -10.58
C MET A 64 5.81 8.02 -11.45
N TYR A 65 4.54 8.34 -11.27
CA TYR A 65 3.42 7.61 -11.87
C TYR A 65 2.56 8.46 -12.81
N GLY A 66 2.77 9.78 -12.86
CA GLY A 66 1.84 10.69 -13.54
C GLY A 66 0.47 10.78 -12.86
N ASN A 67 0.34 10.24 -11.65
CA ASN A 67 -0.88 10.24 -10.84
C ASN A 67 -0.52 10.54 -9.40
N SER A 68 -1.02 11.65 -8.85
CA SER A 68 -0.73 12.07 -7.48
C SER A 68 -1.23 11.07 -6.42
N LEU A 69 -2.23 10.25 -6.76
CA LEU A 69 -2.79 9.26 -5.83
C LEU A 69 -1.94 8.00 -5.71
N GLY A 70 -0.97 7.79 -6.60
CA GLY A 70 -0.09 6.62 -6.61
C GLY A 70 -0.19 5.81 -7.90
N ILE A 71 0.33 4.59 -7.86
CA ILE A 71 0.27 3.66 -9.00
C ILE A 71 -1.18 3.28 -9.29
N THR A 72 -1.63 3.32 -10.56
CA THR A 72 -2.96 2.83 -10.92
C THR A 72 -2.98 1.30 -11.00
N PRO A 73 -4.15 0.65 -10.93
CA PRO A 73 -4.25 -0.79 -11.15
C PRO A 73 -3.67 -1.25 -12.49
N GLU A 74 -3.85 -0.47 -13.56
CA GLU A 74 -3.30 -0.77 -14.90
C GLU A 74 -1.78 -0.71 -14.89
N MET A 75 -1.20 0.32 -14.28
CA MET A 75 0.26 0.44 -14.16
C MET A 75 0.84 -0.67 -13.27
N ALA A 76 0.10 -1.08 -12.23
CA ALA A 76 0.48 -2.20 -11.38
C ALA A 76 0.44 -3.52 -12.17
N LEU A 77 -0.61 -3.75 -12.96
CA LEU A 77 -0.71 -4.91 -13.83
C LEU A 77 0.40 -4.92 -14.88
N GLU A 78 0.67 -3.79 -15.54
CA GLU A 78 1.76 -3.66 -16.50
C GLU A 78 3.12 -3.97 -15.88
N ARG A 79 3.36 -3.50 -14.65
CA ARG A 79 4.61 -3.73 -13.91
C ARG A 79 4.78 -5.18 -13.42
N TYR A 80 3.70 -5.80 -12.94
CA TYR A 80 3.77 -7.09 -12.23
C TYR A 80 3.24 -8.28 -13.04
N GLY A 81 2.66 -8.04 -14.21
CA GLY A 81 2.28 -9.04 -15.21
C GLY A 81 0.96 -9.77 -14.95
N THR A 82 0.63 -10.08 -13.70
CA THR A 82 -0.60 -10.82 -13.35
C THR A 82 -1.34 -10.19 -12.17
N TRP A 83 -2.66 -10.34 -12.13
CA TRP A 83 -3.46 -9.89 -11.00
C TRP A 83 -3.11 -10.61 -9.70
N GLU A 84 -2.77 -11.89 -9.75
CA GLU A 84 -2.26 -12.63 -8.59
C GLU A 84 -0.99 -11.98 -8.01
N THR A 85 -0.01 -11.65 -8.86
CA THR A 85 1.21 -10.96 -8.43
C THR A 85 0.93 -9.53 -7.97
N VAL A 86 -0.01 -8.80 -8.59
CA VAL A 86 -0.45 -7.47 -8.11
C VAL A 86 -1.01 -7.57 -6.69
N ILE A 87 -1.88 -8.55 -6.42
CA ILE A 87 -2.46 -8.79 -5.10
C ILE A 87 -1.36 -9.12 -4.09
N GLU A 88 -0.43 -10.01 -4.43
CA GLU A 88 0.71 -10.39 -3.58
C GLU A 88 1.58 -9.18 -3.23
N LYS A 89 2.00 -8.37 -4.22
CA LYS A 89 2.85 -7.20 -3.98
C LYS A 89 2.15 -6.07 -3.24
N THR A 90 0.83 -6.01 -3.32
CA THR A 90 0.02 -4.99 -2.66
C THR A 90 -0.26 -5.36 -1.20
N THR A 91 -0.52 -6.65 -0.94
CA THR A 91 -0.80 -7.15 0.42
C THR A 91 0.46 -7.55 1.19
N GLY A 92 1.58 -7.76 0.51
CA GLY A 92 2.87 -8.06 1.11
C GLY A 92 3.43 -6.88 1.91
N ALA A 93 4.06 -7.19 3.06
CA ALA A 93 4.80 -6.20 3.83
C ALA A 93 5.94 -5.61 2.99
N ASN A 94 5.94 -4.30 2.80
CA ASN A 94 7.01 -3.59 2.10
C ASN A 94 7.79 -2.72 3.09
N PRO A 95 9.12 -2.88 3.22
CA PRO A 95 9.98 -2.08 4.10
C PRO A 95 9.87 -0.56 3.86
N GLY A 96 9.57 -0.15 2.63
CA GLY A 96 9.38 1.26 2.28
C GLY A 96 8.06 1.87 2.80
N MET A 97 7.05 1.03 3.05
CA MET A 97 5.86 1.45 3.79
C MET A 97 6.20 1.56 5.27
N ASP A 98 6.89 0.59 5.87
CA ASP A 98 7.38 0.72 7.25
C ASP A 98 8.17 2.03 7.47
N ALA A 99 8.96 2.43 6.47
CA ALA A 99 9.65 3.72 6.46
C ALA A 99 8.71 4.94 6.48
N CYS A 100 7.74 4.99 5.54
CA CYS A 100 6.80 6.11 5.42
C CYS A 100 5.82 6.21 6.61
N CYS A 101 5.67 5.13 7.36
CA CYS A 101 4.72 4.95 8.44
C CYS A 101 5.32 5.22 9.83
N GLY A 102 6.61 5.61 9.88
CA GLY A 102 7.34 5.92 11.12
C GLY A 102 7.83 4.68 11.86
N LEU A 103 7.98 3.54 11.16
CA LEU A 103 8.50 2.28 11.73
C LEU A 103 9.98 2.05 11.41
N TYR A 104 10.62 2.86 10.56
CA TYR A 104 12.04 2.72 10.21
C TYR A 104 12.97 2.87 11.43
N ASP A 105 12.74 3.89 12.26
CA ASP A 105 13.58 4.16 13.44
C ASP A 105 13.43 3.10 14.53
N LYS A 106 12.47 2.18 14.41
CA LYS A 106 12.16 1.16 15.41
C LYS A 106 12.65 -0.25 15.04
N TYR A 107 13.02 -0.48 13.78
CA TYR A 107 13.40 -1.81 13.27
C TYR A 107 14.57 -1.77 12.27
N TYR A 108 15.46 -0.79 12.38
CA TYR A 108 16.70 -0.68 11.58
C TYR A 108 17.50 -2.00 11.59
N ASP A 109 17.47 -2.74 12.70
CA ASP A 109 18.18 -3.99 12.91
C ASP A 109 17.69 -5.18 12.06
N LEU A 110 16.52 -5.09 11.42
CA LEU A 110 15.98 -6.17 10.57
C LEU A 110 16.42 -6.08 9.11
N TYR A 111 17.02 -4.96 8.70
CA TYR A 111 17.47 -4.72 7.31
C TYR A 111 18.98 -4.48 7.21
N GLY A 112 19.69 -4.54 8.35
CA GLY A 112 21.14 -4.53 8.41
C GLY A 112 21.71 -5.95 8.46
N ASN A 113 21.92 -6.55 7.29
CA ASN A 113 22.97 -7.54 7.08
C ASN A 113 23.55 -7.35 5.66
#